data_AF-A0A4Q7QRG0-F1
#
_entry.id   AF-A0A4Q7QRG0-F1
#
_cell.length_a   1.000
_cell.length_b   1.000
_cell.length_c   1.000
_cell.angle_alpha   90.00
_cell.angle_beta   90.00
_cell.angle_gamma   90.00
#
_symmetry.space_group_name_H-M   'P 1'
#
loop_
_entity.id
_entity.type
_entity.pdbx_description
1 polymer ?
#
loop_
_entity_poly.entity_id
_entity_poly.type
_entity_poly.pdbx_seq_one_letter_code
_entity_poly.pdbx_strand_id
1 'polypeptide(L)'
;MTKKIYYSSPYTKEWETIINKTFIKEDKYFVILEETAFYPTGGGQPHDTGTINGIEVLDVFTDEFGEIVHMTERLPDTIQAFCSLNWRRRFEHMQHHSGQHLLSAVCYTLFNAKTVSFHLGQDNVTIDLEISELNHSQMEKIEQIANEEIYHNKSIHTYYVTSEKLAKIPLLKMPKVTENIRIVEIEGIEYNACGGTHVLRTGEIGIIKLIKAEKQKGMVRLFFKCGLRALQELNEGQQILGMIAAKFNTGRKEVIDRIDKWEEEKKRLESELSKAKDENNAYLAKELLLKKEEDFLFHVFEDKTLNEIKDLAIMMANDHNLFILFASSLENKAVAVHNGTKNVSCGKFLKEHLGSFNGRGGGSDKSAQASFPTLEDTLNFIDASRRELLKNILD
;
A
#
# COMPACT_ATOMS: atom_id res chain seq x y z
N MET A 1 38.61 26.74 3.03
CA MET A 1 37.16 26.71 3.26
C MET A 1 36.42 27.15 2.03
N THR A 2 35.72 26.19 1.44
CA THR A 2 34.78 26.39 0.34
C THR A 2 33.72 27.44 0.69
N LYS A 3 33.48 28.40 -0.19
CA LYS A 3 32.40 29.39 -0.05
C LYS A 3 31.04 28.77 -0.41
N LYS A 4 30.11 28.83 0.53
CA LYS A 4 28.80 28.15 0.48
C LYS A 4 27.73 29.08 -0.15
N ILE A 5 27.69 29.15 -1.47
CA ILE A 5 26.77 30.03 -2.23
C ILE A 5 25.30 29.69 -1.93
N TYR A 6 25.00 28.42 -1.68
CA TYR A 6 23.63 27.95 -1.42
C TYR A 6 22.95 28.62 -0.20
N TYR A 7 23.71 29.26 0.70
CA TYR A 7 23.14 30.05 1.80
C TYR A 7 22.79 31.49 1.41
N SER A 8 23.63 32.16 0.62
CA SER A 8 23.43 33.56 0.24
C SER A 8 22.58 33.72 -1.03
N SER A 9 22.59 32.73 -1.90
CA SER A 9 21.92 32.77 -3.21
C SER A 9 21.31 31.41 -3.54
N PRO A 10 20.23 31.01 -2.85
CA PRO A 10 19.64 29.67 -2.98
C PRO A 10 19.07 29.35 -4.38
N TYR A 11 18.91 30.37 -5.24
CA TYR A 11 18.40 30.27 -6.61
C TYR A 11 19.50 30.20 -7.67
N THR A 12 20.77 30.20 -7.28
CA THR A 12 21.87 29.94 -8.21
C THR A 12 21.71 28.54 -8.80
N LYS A 13 21.48 28.48 -10.12
CA LYS A 13 21.33 27.23 -10.86
C LYS A 13 22.62 26.81 -11.54
N GLU A 14 23.34 27.81 -12.05
CA GLU A 14 24.58 27.65 -12.81
C GLU A 14 25.58 28.70 -12.32
N TRP A 15 26.85 28.34 -12.25
CA TRP A 15 27.93 29.25 -11.86
C TRP A 15 29.28 28.76 -12.38
N GLU A 16 30.24 29.68 -12.45
CA GLU A 16 31.63 29.37 -12.71
C GLU A 16 32.43 29.46 -11.40
N THR A 17 33.40 28.56 -11.24
CA THR A 17 34.31 28.53 -10.08
C THR A 17 35.62 27.84 -10.43
N ILE A 18 36.50 27.69 -9.44
CA ILE A 18 37.79 27.03 -9.55
C ILE A 18 37.75 25.72 -8.75
N ILE A 19 38.36 24.67 -9.29
CA ILE A 19 38.63 23.43 -8.57
C ILE A 19 39.87 23.63 -7.71
N ASN A 20 39.69 23.64 -6.40
CA ASN A 20 40.78 23.76 -5.43
C ASN A 20 41.56 22.46 -5.29
N LYS A 21 40.87 21.31 -5.35
CA LYS A 21 41.49 20.01 -5.13
C LYS A 21 40.68 18.89 -5.79
N THR A 22 41.39 17.93 -6.36
CA THR A 22 40.86 16.65 -6.81
C THR A 22 41.59 15.50 -6.13
N PHE A 23 40.89 14.40 -5.84
CA PHE A 23 41.53 13.18 -5.32
C PHE A 23 40.69 11.94 -5.63
N ILE A 24 41.33 10.78 -5.59
CA ILE A 24 40.70 9.48 -5.75
C ILE A 24 40.80 8.73 -4.42
N LYS A 25 39.68 8.14 -3.96
CA LYS A 25 39.65 7.29 -2.77
C LYS A 25 38.65 6.15 -3.01
N GLU A 26 39.08 4.90 -2.77
CA GLU A 26 38.22 3.71 -2.93
C GLU A 26 37.53 3.67 -4.31
N ASP A 27 38.31 3.89 -5.38
CA ASP A 27 37.85 3.93 -6.78
C ASP A 27 36.75 4.96 -7.09
N LYS A 28 36.60 5.98 -6.23
CA LYS A 28 35.69 7.11 -6.42
C LYS A 28 36.45 8.42 -6.61
N TYR A 29 35.85 9.34 -7.36
CA TYR A 29 36.46 10.60 -7.77
C TYR A 29 35.85 11.77 -7.00
N PHE A 30 36.69 12.58 -6.37
CA PHE A 30 36.26 13.66 -5.49
C PHE A 30 36.81 15.02 -5.93
N VAL A 31 35.96 16.04 -5.83
CA VAL A 31 36.24 17.41 -6.22
C VAL A 31 35.88 18.37 -5.07
N ILE A 32 36.80 19.26 -4.74
CA ILE A 32 36.59 20.40 -3.83
C ILE A 32 36.67 21.68 -4.66
N LEU A 33 35.62 22.49 -4.59
CA LEU A 33 35.48 23.75 -5.32
C LEU A 33 35.86 24.93 -4.43
N GLU A 34 36.21 26.06 -5.03
CA GLU A 34 36.38 27.32 -4.31
C GLU A 34 35.04 27.88 -3.83
N GLU A 35 34.04 27.88 -4.70
CA GLU A 35 32.67 28.26 -4.36
C GLU A 35 31.68 27.21 -4.87
N THR A 36 30.69 26.84 -4.04
CA THR A 36 29.70 25.84 -4.43
C THR A 36 28.28 26.27 -4.09
N ALA A 37 27.37 26.13 -5.05
CA ALA A 37 25.94 26.17 -4.83
C ALA A 37 25.34 24.77 -4.60
N PHE A 38 26.11 23.68 -4.66
CA PHE A 38 25.64 22.35 -4.26
C PHE A 38 25.47 22.29 -2.74
N TYR A 39 24.28 21.89 -2.30
CA TYR A 39 23.98 21.63 -0.89
C TYR A 39 24.44 20.21 -0.53
N PRO A 40 25.27 20.03 0.51
CA PRO A 40 25.62 18.71 1.03
C PRO A 40 24.44 18.11 1.79
N THR A 41 24.39 16.78 1.92
CA THR A 41 23.38 16.14 2.78
C THR A 41 23.45 16.68 4.21
N GLY A 42 22.33 17.16 4.74
CA GLY A 42 22.29 17.79 6.06
C GLY A 42 20.89 18.24 6.50
N GLY A 43 20.64 18.22 7.81
CA GLY A 43 19.37 18.72 8.38
C GLY A 43 18.12 17.95 7.94
N GLY A 44 18.28 16.68 7.54
CA GLY A 44 17.18 15.87 6.98
C GLY A 44 16.92 16.08 5.48
N GLN A 45 17.59 17.06 4.86
CA GLN A 45 17.53 17.31 3.42
C GLN A 45 18.66 16.54 2.69
N PRO A 46 18.35 15.77 1.64
CA PRO A 46 19.36 15.13 0.80
C PRO A 46 20.21 16.13 0.02
N HIS A 47 21.41 15.70 -0.39
CA HIS A 47 22.27 16.48 -1.26
C HIS A 47 21.61 16.85 -2.60
N ASP A 48 22.15 17.91 -3.20
CA ASP A 48 21.88 18.23 -4.60
C ASP A 48 22.66 17.32 -5.55
N THR A 49 22.10 17.19 -6.75
CA THR A 49 22.74 16.57 -7.91
C THR A 49 22.90 17.61 -9.01
N GLY A 50 23.69 17.29 -10.04
CA GLY A 50 23.97 18.20 -11.13
C GLY A 50 25.25 17.81 -11.86
N THR A 51 25.95 18.79 -12.41
CA THR A 51 27.20 18.56 -13.15
C THR A 51 28.29 19.57 -12.80
N ILE A 52 29.55 19.13 -12.94
CA ILE A 52 30.76 19.96 -12.92
C ILE A 52 31.48 19.69 -14.25
N ASN A 53 31.62 20.69 -15.12
CA ASN A 53 32.14 20.54 -16.48
C ASN A 53 31.42 19.44 -17.30
N GLY A 54 30.10 19.30 -17.11
CA GLY A 54 29.31 18.26 -17.76
C GLY A 54 29.51 16.85 -17.18
N ILE A 55 30.32 16.68 -16.14
CA ILE A 55 30.49 15.41 -15.41
C ILE A 55 29.46 15.35 -14.28
N GLU A 56 28.75 14.22 -14.17
CA GLU A 56 27.71 14.06 -13.15
C GLU A 56 28.28 14.08 -11.72
N VAL A 57 27.58 14.81 -10.84
CA VAL A 57 27.79 14.81 -9.39
C VAL A 57 26.85 13.78 -8.77
N LEU A 58 27.44 12.76 -8.16
CA LEU A 58 26.77 11.58 -7.63
C LEU A 58 26.41 11.70 -6.14
N ASP A 59 27.19 12.47 -5.38
CA ASP A 59 26.95 12.74 -3.96
C ASP A 59 27.64 14.05 -3.56
N VAL A 60 27.11 14.72 -2.53
CA VAL A 60 27.72 15.90 -1.93
C VAL A 60 27.61 15.80 -0.41
N PHE A 61 28.73 15.87 0.28
CA PHE A 61 28.80 15.75 1.73
C PHE A 61 29.79 16.73 2.33
N THR A 62 29.68 16.93 3.64
CA THR A 62 30.66 17.69 4.42
C THR A 62 31.62 16.71 5.08
N ASP A 63 32.92 16.90 4.92
CA ASP A 63 33.93 16.06 5.57
C ASP A 63 34.12 16.43 7.06
N GLU A 64 35.03 15.71 7.74
CA GLU A 64 35.33 15.94 9.16
C GLU A 64 35.95 17.33 9.45
N PHE A 65 36.46 18.01 8.43
CA PHE A 65 37.07 19.33 8.53
C PHE A 65 36.10 20.46 8.13
N GLY A 66 34.87 20.13 7.74
CA GLY A 66 33.85 21.11 7.34
C GLY A 66 33.91 21.54 5.87
N GLU A 67 34.74 20.90 5.04
CA GLU A 67 34.83 21.16 3.61
C GLU A 67 33.70 20.45 2.84
N ILE A 68 33.26 21.06 1.74
CA ILE A 68 32.23 20.49 0.87
C ILE A 68 32.90 19.64 -0.21
N VAL A 69 32.61 18.34 -0.18
CA VAL A 69 33.19 17.35 -1.09
C VAL A 69 32.11 16.89 -2.06
N HIS A 70 32.45 16.90 -3.35
CA HIS A 70 31.58 16.46 -4.44
C HIS A 70 32.13 15.14 -4.99
N MET A 71 31.35 14.06 -4.91
CA MET A 71 31.65 12.80 -5.58
C MET A 71 31.17 12.90 -7.03
N THR A 72 32.03 12.56 -7.97
CA THR A 72 31.78 12.70 -9.42
C THR A 72 32.01 11.37 -10.13
N GLU A 73 31.43 11.21 -11.33
CA GLU A 73 31.63 10.01 -12.17
C GLU A 73 33.10 9.82 -12.59
N ARG A 74 33.82 10.92 -12.81
CA ARG A 74 35.25 10.98 -13.14
C ARG A 74 35.85 12.32 -12.73
N LEU A 75 37.18 12.44 -12.69
CA LEU A 75 37.83 13.75 -12.44
C LEU A 75 37.63 14.71 -13.62
N PRO A 76 37.37 16.01 -13.36
CA PRO A 76 37.44 17.04 -14.38
C PRO A 76 38.86 17.26 -14.90
N ASP A 77 38.99 17.54 -16.21
CA ASP A 77 40.28 17.73 -16.88
C ASP A 77 40.84 19.17 -16.74
N THR A 78 40.02 20.12 -16.31
CA THR A 78 40.37 21.55 -16.22
C THR A 78 40.15 22.08 -14.81
N ILE A 79 40.97 23.06 -14.42
CA ILE A 79 40.87 23.73 -13.12
C ILE A 79 39.64 24.66 -13.07
N GLN A 80 39.29 25.30 -14.19
CA GLN A 80 38.04 26.04 -14.31
C GLN A 80 36.86 25.06 -14.34
N ALA A 81 35.84 25.36 -13.54
CA ALA A 81 34.63 24.55 -13.41
C ALA A 81 33.39 25.38 -13.75
N PHE A 82 32.66 24.94 -14.78
CA PHE A 82 31.27 25.34 -15.02
C PHE A 82 30.35 24.32 -14.34
N CYS A 83 29.58 24.79 -13.37
CA CYS A 83 28.71 23.95 -12.54
C CYS A 83 27.24 24.22 -12.85
N SER A 84 26.41 23.18 -12.82
CA SER A 84 24.96 23.27 -13.00
C SER A 84 24.23 22.35 -12.04
N LEU A 85 23.22 22.84 -11.34
CA LEU A 85 22.35 22.04 -10.47
C LEU A 85 21.25 21.34 -11.28
N ASN A 86 20.87 20.14 -10.84
CA ASN A 86 19.54 19.61 -11.12
C ASN A 86 18.50 20.48 -10.41
N TRP A 87 18.07 21.55 -11.08
CA TRP A 87 17.21 22.56 -10.49
C TRP A 87 15.84 22.00 -10.06
N ARG A 88 15.31 21.02 -10.80
CA ARG A 88 14.04 20.37 -10.45
C ARG A 88 14.13 19.73 -9.06
N ARG A 89 15.20 18.99 -8.80
CA ARG A 89 15.46 18.38 -7.48
C ARG A 89 15.68 19.44 -6.41
N ARG A 90 16.55 20.43 -6.66
CA ARG A 90 16.86 21.49 -5.70
C ARG A 90 15.60 22.25 -5.27
N PHE A 91 14.81 22.68 -6.25
CA PHE A 91 13.60 23.45 -5.97
C PHE A 91 12.55 22.60 -5.23
N GLU A 92 12.39 21.33 -5.61
CA GLU A 92 11.54 20.40 -4.88
C GLU A 92 11.97 20.23 -3.41
N HIS A 93 13.27 20.12 -3.14
CA HIS A 93 13.78 20.08 -1.76
C HIS A 93 13.47 21.37 -1.01
N MET A 94 13.67 22.54 -1.63
CA MET A 94 13.32 23.84 -1.03
C MET A 94 11.83 23.95 -0.71
N GLN A 95 10.95 23.46 -1.59
CA GLN A 95 9.50 23.42 -1.36
C GLN A 95 9.15 22.55 -0.15
N HIS A 96 9.71 21.33 -0.07
CA HIS A 96 9.42 20.44 1.05
C HIS A 96 10.02 20.91 2.36
N HIS A 97 11.21 21.53 2.35
CA HIS A 97 11.85 22.04 3.56
C HIS A 97 11.09 23.24 4.11
N SER A 98 10.74 24.22 3.28
CA SER A 98 9.89 25.34 3.71
C SER A 98 8.48 24.87 4.08
N GLY A 99 7.91 23.93 3.34
CA GLY A 99 6.61 23.32 3.67
C GLY A 99 6.62 22.60 5.00
N GLN A 100 7.72 21.92 5.34
CA GLN A 100 7.90 21.30 6.65
C GLN A 100 7.87 22.33 7.78
N HIS A 101 8.61 23.43 7.66
CA HIS A 101 8.65 24.48 8.68
C HIS A 101 7.26 25.07 8.92
N LEU A 102 6.55 25.41 7.83
CA LEU A 102 5.19 25.91 7.91
C LEU A 102 4.26 24.90 8.58
N LEU A 103 4.34 23.62 8.19
CA LEU A 103 3.52 22.56 8.78
C LEU A 103 3.80 22.37 10.27
N SER A 104 5.08 22.40 10.67
CA SER A 104 5.50 22.32 12.06
C SER A 104 4.95 23.48 12.91
N ALA A 105 5.01 24.71 12.39
CA ALA A 105 4.46 25.88 13.06
C ALA A 105 2.93 25.79 13.24
N VAL A 106 2.20 25.34 12.21
CA VAL A 106 0.74 25.16 12.26
C VAL A 106 0.36 24.06 13.27
N CYS A 107 1.03 22.90 13.23
CA CYS A 107 0.82 21.82 14.18
C CYS A 107 1.08 22.26 15.63
N TYR A 108 2.15 23.02 15.85
CA TYR A 108 2.46 23.58 17.16
C TYR A 108 1.39 24.57 17.63
N THR A 109 0.95 25.48 16.74
CA THR A 109 -0.04 26.51 17.07
C THR A 109 -1.41 25.90 17.41
N LEU A 110 -1.86 24.90 16.65
CA LEU A 110 -3.18 24.31 16.84
C LEU A 110 -3.24 23.33 18.01
N PHE A 111 -2.18 22.57 18.22
CA PHE A 111 -2.22 21.38 19.10
C PHE A 111 -1.06 21.29 20.07
N ASN A 112 -0.18 22.30 20.13
CA ASN A 112 1.08 22.25 20.89
C ASN A 112 1.94 21.02 20.53
N ALA A 113 1.78 20.52 19.29
CA ALA A 113 2.45 19.32 18.80
C ALA A 113 3.83 19.69 18.24
N LYS A 114 4.87 19.49 19.05
CA LYS A 114 6.25 19.79 18.65
C LYS A 114 6.76 18.80 17.62
N THR A 115 7.56 19.29 16.67
CA THR A 115 8.23 18.42 15.69
C THR A 115 9.54 17.87 16.25
N VAL A 116 9.64 16.55 16.30
CA VAL A 116 10.81 15.82 16.79
C VAL A 116 11.84 15.62 15.68
N SER A 117 11.37 15.16 14.52
CA SER A 117 12.19 14.78 13.38
C SER A 117 11.56 15.21 12.05
N PHE A 118 12.40 15.36 11.03
CA PHE A 118 12.03 15.58 9.65
C PHE A 118 12.83 14.61 8.77
N HIS A 119 12.16 13.99 7.81
CA HIS A 119 12.77 13.14 6.81
C HIS A 119 12.24 13.48 5.42
N LEU A 120 13.14 13.86 4.51
CA LEU A 120 12.86 14.09 3.10
C LEU A 120 13.42 12.92 2.27
N GLY A 121 12.62 11.88 2.11
CA GLY A 121 12.93 10.72 1.29
C GLY A 121 12.52 10.91 -0.18
N GLN A 122 12.89 9.95 -1.02
CA GLN A 122 12.47 9.91 -2.43
C GLN A 122 10.97 9.65 -2.57
N ASP A 123 10.45 8.66 -1.84
CA ASP A 123 9.03 8.29 -1.93
C ASP A 123 8.16 9.02 -0.93
N ASN A 124 8.68 9.24 0.28
CA ASN A 124 7.93 9.77 1.42
C ASN A 124 8.63 10.97 2.04
N VAL A 125 7.84 11.96 2.45
CA VAL A 125 8.28 13.09 3.25
C VAL A 125 7.47 13.12 4.52
N THR A 126 8.16 13.16 5.66
CA THR A 126 7.52 12.96 6.96
C THR A 126 8.06 13.88 8.04
N ILE A 127 7.18 14.26 8.96
CA ILE A 127 7.56 14.80 10.27
C ILE A 127 7.01 13.91 11.38
N ASP A 128 7.77 13.77 12.46
CA ASP A 128 7.30 13.13 13.69
C ASP A 128 6.86 14.22 14.69
N LEU A 129 5.63 14.13 15.17
CA LEU A 129 4.97 15.09 16.05
C LEU A 129 4.77 14.51 17.45
N GLU A 130 5.07 15.28 18.49
CA GLU A 130 4.81 14.96 19.90
C GLU A 130 3.31 15.09 20.23
N ILE A 131 2.50 14.18 19.68
CA ILE A 131 1.07 14.07 19.92
C ILE A 131 0.66 12.60 19.92
N SER A 132 -0.34 12.23 20.71
CA SER A 132 -0.80 10.84 20.84
C SER A 132 -1.58 10.34 19.63
N GLU A 133 -2.31 11.23 18.97
CA GLU A 133 -3.09 10.93 17.78
C GLU A 133 -3.43 12.19 16.97
N LEU A 134 -3.72 11.97 15.70
CA LEU A 134 -4.21 13.00 14.79
C LEU A 134 -5.32 12.37 13.96
N ASN A 135 -6.56 12.81 14.18
CA ASN A 135 -7.72 12.32 13.44
C ASN A 135 -7.90 13.06 12.11
N HIS A 136 -8.81 12.58 11.26
CA HIS A 136 -9.02 13.13 9.93
C HIS A 136 -9.39 14.62 9.94
N SER A 137 -10.32 15.04 10.80
CA SER A 137 -10.73 16.45 10.92
C SER A 137 -9.58 17.36 11.36
N GLN A 138 -8.71 16.88 12.27
CA GLN A 138 -7.52 17.62 12.68
C GLN A 138 -6.53 17.76 11.53
N MET A 139 -6.32 16.69 10.74
CA MET A 139 -5.49 16.74 9.54
C MET A 139 -6.03 17.74 8.51
N GLU A 140 -7.33 17.70 8.22
CA GLU A 140 -7.97 18.65 7.30
C GLU A 140 -7.77 20.10 7.76
N LYS A 141 -7.94 20.37 9.06
CA LYS A 141 -7.73 21.72 9.62
C LYS A 141 -6.27 22.18 9.50
N ILE A 142 -5.30 21.29 9.74
CA ILE A 142 -3.87 21.59 9.54
C ILE A 142 -3.60 21.91 8.07
N GLU A 143 -4.08 21.05 7.16
CA GLU A 143 -3.88 21.22 5.72
C GLU A 143 -4.46 22.54 5.24
N GLN A 144 -5.69 22.87 5.67
CA GLN A 144 -6.35 24.12 5.31
C GLN A 144 -5.53 25.33 5.76
N ILE A 145 -5.18 25.42 7.04
CA ILE A 145 -4.45 26.57 7.60
C ILE A 145 -3.05 26.70 6.99
N ALA A 146 -2.35 25.58 6.79
CA ALA A 146 -1.04 25.62 6.14
C ALA A 146 -1.14 26.15 4.70
N ASN A 147 -2.17 25.77 3.93
CA ASN A 147 -2.36 26.31 2.60
C ASN A 147 -2.85 27.77 2.59
N GLU A 148 -3.65 28.20 3.58
CA GLU A 148 -4.00 29.62 3.76
C GLU A 148 -2.74 30.49 3.91
N GLU A 149 -1.77 30.04 4.73
CA GLU A 149 -0.48 30.73 4.91
C GLU A 149 0.40 30.71 3.65
N ILE A 150 0.27 29.69 2.80
CA ILE A 150 0.88 29.67 1.46
C ILE A 150 0.27 30.75 0.58
N TYR A 151 -1.06 30.88 0.57
CA TYR A 151 -1.76 31.88 -0.25
C TYR A 151 -1.49 33.32 0.21
N HIS A 152 -1.18 33.53 1.49
CA HIS A 152 -0.70 34.82 1.99
C HIS A 152 0.69 35.20 1.45
N ASN A 153 1.45 34.26 0.89
CA ASN A 153 2.73 34.48 0.22
C ASN A 153 3.74 35.31 1.04
N LYS A 154 3.80 35.00 2.34
CA LYS A 154 4.68 35.64 3.33
C LYS A 154 6.15 35.44 3.00
N SER A 155 6.98 36.40 3.38
CA SER A 155 8.42 36.34 3.12
C SER A 155 9.09 35.28 3.98
N ILE A 156 10.10 34.62 3.42
CA ILE A 156 10.99 33.72 4.13
C ILE A 156 12.39 34.32 4.12
N HIS A 157 12.88 34.70 5.30
CA HIS A 157 14.16 35.36 5.48
C HIS A 157 15.18 34.41 6.06
N THR A 158 16.43 34.58 5.66
CA THR A 158 17.55 33.82 6.23
C THR A 158 18.68 34.73 6.62
N TYR A 159 19.13 34.63 7.87
CA TYR A 159 20.18 35.49 8.42
C TYR A 159 20.94 34.77 9.53
N TYR A 160 22.12 35.29 9.88
CA TYR A 160 22.95 34.75 10.94
C TYR A 160 22.79 35.56 12.23
N VAL A 161 22.74 34.86 13.36
CA VAL A 161 22.66 35.48 14.69
C VAL A 161 23.74 34.95 15.62
N THR A 162 24.10 35.77 16.60
CA THR A 162 24.92 35.35 17.75
C THR A 162 24.06 34.65 18.79
N SER A 163 24.66 33.86 19.67
CA SER A 163 23.96 33.17 20.76
C SER A 163 23.20 34.13 21.69
N GLU A 164 23.71 35.35 21.89
CA GLU A 164 23.02 36.39 22.67
C GLU A 164 21.75 36.90 21.99
N LYS A 165 21.79 37.09 20.66
CA LYS A 165 20.61 37.49 19.89
C LYS A 165 19.61 36.34 19.78
N LEU A 166 20.10 35.11 19.66
CA LEU A 166 19.30 33.90 19.62
C LEU A 166 18.38 33.77 20.83
N ALA A 167 18.88 34.07 22.04
CA ALA A 167 18.10 34.01 23.28
C ALA A 167 16.88 34.94 23.32
N LYS A 168 16.80 35.91 22.40
CA LYS A 168 15.67 36.85 22.27
C LYS A 168 14.68 36.43 21.17
N ILE A 169 14.97 35.37 20.42
CA ILE A 169 14.13 34.86 19.35
C ILE A 169 13.27 33.71 19.92
N PRO A 170 11.94 33.71 19.70
CA PRO A 170 11.06 32.65 20.18
C PRO A 170 11.19 31.40 19.31
N LEU A 171 12.31 30.69 19.44
CA LEU A 171 12.56 29.44 18.71
C LEU A 171 11.71 28.30 19.24
N LEU A 172 11.14 27.50 18.34
CA LEU A 172 10.48 26.24 18.70
C LEU A 172 11.48 25.18 19.16
N LYS A 173 12.70 25.20 18.61
CA LYS A 173 13.77 24.25 18.92
C LYS A 173 15.13 24.96 18.99
N MET A 174 15.85 24.72 20.08
CA MET A 174 17.20 25.25 20.23
C MET A 174 18.20 24.51 19.33
N PRO A 175 19.08 25.24 18.61
CA PRO A 175 20.13 24.63 17.81
C PRO A 175 21.19 23.97 18.68
N LYS A 176 21.87 22.96 18.12
CA LYS A 176 23.07 22.36 18.73
C LYS A 176 24.35 23.15 18.46
N VAL A 177 24.38 23.92 17.37
CA VAL A 177 25.49 24.79 17.01
C VAL A 177 25.48 26.06 17.85
N THR A 178 26.66 26.46 18.31
CA THR A 178 26.85 27.58 19.26
C THR A 178 27.42 28.84 18.61
N GLU A 179 27.83 28.77 17.34
CA GLU A 179 28.40 29.88 16.59
C GLU A 179 27.80 29.93 15.17
N ASN A 180 27.74 31.13 14.59
CA ASN A 180 27.21 31.39 13.24
C ASN A 180 25.86 30.69 12.99
N ILE A 181 24.91 30.92 13.88
CA ILE A 181 23.62 30.23 13.87
C ILE A 181 22.76 30.85 12.77
N ARG A 182 22.46 30.05 11.74
CA ARG A 182 21.56 30.45 10.66
C ARG A 182 20.11 30.29 11.09
N ILE A 183 19.38 31.40 11.05
CA ILE A 183 17.94 31.46 11.27
C ILE A 183 17.22 31.49 9.93
N VAL A 184 16.16 30.71 9.85
CA VAL A 184 15.14 30.77 8.81
C VAL A 184 13.87 31.25 9.48
N GLU A 185 13.36 32.38 9.01
CA GLU A 185 12.17 33.04 9.53
C GLU A 185 11.09 33.01 8.46
N ILE A 186 9.92 32.47 8.79
CA ILE A 186 8.71 32.67 8.02
C ILE A 186 7.97 33.83 8.67
N GLU A 187 7.88 34.95 7.95
CA GLU A 187 7.41 36.24 8.46
C GLU A 187 6.10 36.12 9.26
N GLY A 188 6.16 36.44 10.56
CA GLY A 188 5.00 36.40 11.44
C GLY A 188 4.44 35.00 11.75
N ILE A 189 5.15 33.92 11.40
CA ILE A 189 4.74 32.54 11.67
C ILE A 189 5.76 31.84 12.56
N GLU A 190 7.03 31.79 12.15
CA GLU A 190 8.01 30.91 12.78
C GLU A 190 9.44 31.42 12.63
N TYR A 191 10.27 31.10 13.64
CA TYR A 191 11.71 31.27 13.62
C TYR A 191 12.36 29.93 13.94
N ASN A 192 13.24 29.43 13.06
CA ASN A 192 13.94 28.16 13.27
C ASN A 192 15.42 28.27 12.93
N ALA A 193 16.25 27.62 13.74
CA ALA A 193 17.65 27.45 13.41
C ALA A 193 17.80 26.29 12.42
N CYS A 194 18.05 26.61 11.15
CA CYS A 194 18.07 25.62 10.07
C CYS A 194 19.18 25.90 9.05
N GLY A 195 19.90 24.84 8.71
CA GLY A 195 20.94 24.83 7.66
C GLY A 195 20.42 24.40 6.28
N GLY A 196 19.13 24.12 6.13
CA GLY A 196 18.54 23.70 4.86
C GLY A 196 18.38 24.82 3.83
N THR A 197 18.03 24.44 2.61
CA THR A 197 17.68 25.38 1.54
C THR A 197 16.18 25.65 1.56
N HIS A 198 15.78 26.91 1.39
CA HIS A 198 14.39 27.34 1.50
C HIS A 198 14.01 28.20 0.30
N VAL A 199 12.73 28.13 -0.11
CA VAL A 199 12.15 29.13 -1.01
C VAL A 199 12.09 30.50 -0.32
N LEU A 200 11.97 31.58 -1.09
CA LEU A 200 11.98 32.96 -0.55
C LEU A 200 10.60 33.41 -0.05
N ARG A 201 9.52 32.75 -0.47
CA ARG A 201 8.16 33.05 -0.02
C ARG A 201 7.32 31.80 0.16
N THR A 202 6.32 31.85 1.04
CA THR A 202 5.42 30.70 1.28
C THR A 202 4.66 30.29 0.04
N GLY A 203 4.32 31.22 -0.87
CA GLY A 203 3.64 30.90 -2.13
C GLY A 203 4.45 30.00 -3.07
N GLU A 204 5.77 30.00 -2.95
CA GLU A 204 6.64 29.13 -3.77
C GLU A 204 6.64 27.66 -3.30
N ILE A 205 6.13 27.38 -2.09
CA ILE A 205 5.85 26.01 -1.62
C ILE A 205 4.82 25.34 -2.55
N GLY A 206 3.92 26.12 -3.14
CA GLY A 206 2.88 25.66 -4.06
C GLY A 206 1.62 25.24 -3.33
N ILE A 207 1.52 23.96 -2.97
CA ILE A 207 0.48 23.43 -2.09
C ILE A 207 1.12 22.46 -1.10
N ILE A 208 0.51 22.27 0.06
CA ILE A 208 0.82 21.17 0.97
C ILE A 208 -0.35 20.20 0.94
N LYS A 209 -0.07 18.91 0.70
CA LYS A 209 -1.06 17.83 0.80
C LYS A 209 -0.64 16.86 1.88
N LEU A 210 -1.52 16.61 2.86
CA LEU A 210 -1.35 15.57 3.86
C LEU A 210 -1.85 14.24 3.29
N ILE A 211 -1.01 13.21 3.40
CA ILE A 211 -1.27 11.89 2.81
C ILE A 211 -1.89 10.96 3.83
N LYS A 212 -1.24 10.83 4.99
CA LYS A 212 -1.69 9.98 6.10
C LYS A 212 -0.98 10.37 7.40
N ALA A 213 -1.53 9.91 8.51
CA ALA A 213 -0.90 9.97 9.82
C ALA A 213 -0.82 8.57 10.42
N GLU A 214 0.34 8.21 10.98
CA GLU A 214 0.60 6.91 11.59
C GLU A 214 1.06 7.06 13.04
N LYS A 215 0.50 6.27 13.96
CA LYS A 215 0.96 6.25 15.36
C LYS A 215 2.36 5.63 15.44
N GLN A 216 3.27 6.28 16.16
CA GLN A 216 4.67 5.87 16.34
C GLN A 216 5.07 6.05 17.81
N LYS A 217 4.95 4.99 18.63
CA LYS A 217 5.44 4.92 20.04
C LYS A 217 5.30 6.23 20.83
N GLY A 218 4.07 6.74 21.00
CA GLY A 218 3.79 7.97 21.77
C GLY A 218 3.87 9.27 20.95
N MET A 219 4.13 9.17 19.65
CA MET A 219 4.13 10.26 18.67
C MET A 219 3.22 9.91 17.49
N VAL A 220 3.02 10.87 16.59
CA VAL A 220 2.40 10.67 15.27
C VAL A 220 3.37 11.03 14.17
N ARG A 221 3.57 10.14 13.21
CA ARG A 221 4.27 10.43 11.96
C ARG A 221 3.27 10.94 10.93
N LEU A 222 3.44 12.19 10.52
CA LEU A 222 2.62 12.82 9.49
C LEU A 222 3.35 12.77 8.15
N PHE A 223 2.70 12.17 7.16
CA PHE A 223 3.17 12.09 5.77
C PHE A 223 2.56 13.23 4.97
N PHE A 224 3.38 13.96 4.23
CA PHE A 224 2.94 15.09 3.43
C PHE A 224 3.75 15.20 2.13
N LYS A 225 3.22 15.94 1.17
CA LYS A 225 3.91 16.32 -0.08
C LYS A 225 3.71 17.80 -0.32
N CYS A 226 4.71 18.45 -0.92
CA CYS A 226 4.66 19.86 -1.31
C CYS A 226 4.78 20.03 -2.82
N GLY A 227 4.29 21.15 -3.34
CA GLY A 227 4.55 21.62 -4.69
C GLY A 227 4.30 20.56 -5.77
N LEU A 228 5.33 20.29 -6.59
CA LEU A 228 5.21 19.35 -7.72
C LEU A 228 4.87 17.92 -7.29
N ARG A 229 5.41 17.43 -6.16
CA ARG A 229 5.08 16.08 -5.67
C ARG A 229 3.63 15.98 -5.21
N ALA A 230 3.09 17.04 -4.62
CA ALA A 230 1.68 17.09 -4.25
C ALA A 230 0.77 17.11 -5.48
N LEU A 231 1.15 17.86 -6.52
CA LEU A 231 0.42 17.84 -7.80
C LEU A 231 0.44 16.46 -8.46
N GLN A 232 1.58 15.76 -8.42
CA GLN A 232 1.70 14.39 -8.94
C GLN A 232 0.77 13.42 -8.19
N GLU A 233 0.74 13.47 -6.86
CA GLU A 233 -0.18 12.68 -6.04
C GLU A 233 -1.65 12.90 -6.42
N LEU A 234 -2.06 14.17 -6.59
CA LEU A 234 -3.42 14.52 -6.98
C LEU A 234 -3.77 14.03 -8.39
N ASN A 235 -2.83 14.11 -9.33
CA ASN A 235 -3.01 13.62 -10.69
C ASN A 235 -3.16 12.08 -10.72
N GLU A 236 -2.34 11.35 -9.97
CA GLU A 236 -2.44 9.90 -9.83
C GLU A 236 -3.81 9.50 -9.25
N GLY A 237 -4.23 10.15 -8.17
CA GLY A 237 -5.56 9.94 -7.57
C GLY A 237 -6.71 10.23 -8.55
N GLN A 238 -6.61 11.33 -9.31
CA GLN A 238 -7.60 11.69 -10.32
C GLN A 238 -7.68 10.66 -11.46
N GLN A 239 -6.54 10.11 -11.90
CA GLN A 239 -6.50 9.07 -12.92
C GLN A 239 -7.16 7.78 -12.41
N ILE A 240 -6.82 7.33 -11.20
CA ILE A 240 -7.41 6.14 -10.58
C ILE A 240 -8.92 6.30 -10.44
N LEU A 241 -9.39 7.42 -9.89
CA LEU A 241 -10.83 7.69 -9.76
C LEU A 241 -11.55 7.76 -11.11
N GLY A 242 -10.88 8.31 -12.14
CA GLY A 242 -11.38 8.32 -13.51
C GLY A 242 -11.55 6.92 -14.09
N MET A 243 -10.58 6.04 -13.89
CA MET A 243 -10.65 4.64 -14.34
C MET A 243 -11.78 3.88 -13.64
N ILE A 244 -11.96 4.08 -12.33
CA ILE A 244 -13.05 3.45 -11.57
C ILE A 244 -14.41 3.95 -12.07
N ALA A 245 -14.58 5.26 -12.20
CA ALA A 245 -15.81 5.87 -12.70
C ALA A 245 -16.19 5.34 -14.10
N ALA A 246 -15.21 5.25 -15.00
CA ALA A 246 -15.40 4.68 -16.34
C ALA A 246 -15.79 3.19 -16.29
N LYS A 247 -15.13 2.39 -15.44
CA LYS A 247 -15.44 0.97 -15.27
C LYS A 247 -16.88 0.73 -14.80
N PHE A 248 -17.40 1.61 -13.95
CA PHE A 248 -18.77 1.54 -13.44
C PHE A 248 -19.79 2.31 -14.29
N ASN A 249 -19.36 2.96 -15.37
CA ASN A 249 -20.15 3.86 -16.20
C ASN A 249 -20.95 4.88 -15.36
N THR A 250 -20.28 5.51 -14.40
CA THR A 250 -20.88 6.45 -13.44
C THR A 250 -20.02 7.70 -13.30
N GLY A 251 -20.59 8.76 -12.74
CA GLY A 251 -19.82 9.96 -12.40
C GLY A 251 -18.89 9.71 -11.20
N ARG A 252 -17.84 10.54 -11.06
CA ARG A 252 -16.83 10.37 -10.00
C ARG A 252 -17.39 10.48 -8.58
N LYS A 253 -18.45 11.29 -8.39
CA LYS A 253 -19.07 11.50 -7.07
C LYS A 253 -20.01 10.36 -6.70
N GLU A 254 -20.52 9.65 -7.71
CA GLU A 254 -21.52 8.59 -7.63
C GLU A 254 -20.87 7.20 -7.63
N VAL A 255 -19.53 7.10 -7.60
CA VAL A 255 -18.81 5.82 -7.59
C VAL A 255 -19.19 4.99 -6.37
N ILE A 256 -19.25 5.60 -5.18
CA ILE A 256 -19.58 4.90 -3.94
C ILE A 256 -21.02 4.37 -3.99
N ASP A 257 -21.98 5.23 -4.32
CA ASP A 257 -23.39 4.83 -4.51
C ASP A 257 -23.56 3.69 -5.53
N ARG A 258 -22.73 3.68 -6.58
CA ARG A 258 -22.77 2.62 -7.61
C ARG A 258 -22.19 1.31 -7.10
N ILE A 259 -21.15 1.36 -6.26
CA ILE A 259 -20.59 0.19 -5.58
C ILE A 259 -21.62 -0.39 -4.61
N ASP A 260 -22.26 0.44 -3.78
CA ASP A 260 -23.28 -0.02 -2.82
C ASP A 260 -24.44 -0.74 -3.53
N LYS A 261 -24.96 -0.16 -4.61
CA LYS A 261 -25.99 -0.80 -5.45
C LYS A 261 -25.52 -2.12 -6.07
N TRP A 262 -24.25 -2.21 -6.45
CA TRP A 262 -23.70 -3.43 -7.02
C TRP A 262 -23.55 -4.53 -5.96
N GLU A 263 -23.20 -4.18 -4.72
CA GLU A 263 -23.18 -5.11 -3.60
C GLU A 263 -24.57 -5.64 -3.23
N GLU A 264 -25.59 -4.76 -3.25
CA GLU A 264 -26.99 -5.16 -3.07
C GLU A 264 -27.47 -6.10 -4.18
N GLU A 265 -27.18 -5.76 -5.44
CA GLU A 265 -27.52 -6.59 -6.60
C GLU A 265 -26.84 -7.97 -6.53
N LYS A 266 -25.57 -8.02 -6.13
CA LYS A 266 -24.84 -9.28 -5.92
C LYS A 266 -25.53 -10.16 -4.88
N LYS A 267 -25.87 -9.61 -3.71
CA LYS A 267 -26.58 -10.35 -2.65
C LYS A 267 -27.93 -10.88 -3.13
N ARG A 268 -28.67 -10.08 -3.92
CA ARG A 268 -29.94 -10.51 -4.51
C ARG A 268 -29.74 -11.67 -5.49
N LEU A 269 -28.78 -11.55 -6.41
CA LEU A 269 -28.48 -12.60 -7.40
C LEU A 269 -28.01 -13.89 -6.73
N GLU A 270 -27.22 -13.82 -5.66
CA GLU A 270 -26.81 -14.99 -4.87
C GLU A 270 -28.03 -15.68 -4.21
N SER A 271 -28.99 -14.91 -3.70
CA SER A 271 -30.23 -15.44 -3.14
C SER A 271 -31.13 -16.08 -4.20
N GLU A 272 -31.29 -15.43 -5.35
CA GLU A 272 -32.06 -15.96 -6.49
C GLU A 272 -31.43 -17.24 -7.04
N LEU A 273 -30.10 -17.28 -7.15
CA LEU A 273 -29.36 -18.46 -7.57
C LEU A 273 -29.57 -19.63 -6.60
N SER A 274 -29.53 -19.37 -5.28
CA SER A 274 -29.80 -20.40 -4.27
C SER A 274 -31.21 -20.97 -4.43
N LYS A 275 -32.22 -20.11 -4.56
CA LYS A 275 -33.62 -20.55 -4.75
C LYS A 275 -33.79 -21.36 -6.03
N ALA A 276 -33.20 -20.91 -7.14
CA ALA A 276 -33.26 -21.64 -8.41
C ALA A 276 -32.57 -23.00 -8.30
N LYS A 277 -31.45 -23.10 -7.56
CA LYS A 277 -30.80 -24.40 -7.28
C LYS A 277 -31.68 -25.31 -6.45
N ASP A 278 -32.35 -24.80 -5.41
CA ASP A 278 -33.25 -25.57 -4.56
C ASP A 278 -34.46 -26.10 -5.36
N GLU A 279 -35.09 -25.25 -6.19
CA GLU A 279 -36.19 -25.63 -7.07
C GLU A 279 -35.75 -26.70 -8.08
N ASN A 280 -34.59 -26.52 -8.72
CA ASN A 280 -34.04 -27.50 -9.66
C ASN A 280 -33.73 -28.84 -8.97
N ASN A 281 -33.17 -28.81 -7.75
CA ASN A 281 -32.93 -30.00 -6.95
C ASN A 281 -34.23 -30.73 -6.61
N ALA A 282 -35.32 -30.01 -6.31
CA ALA A 282 -36.62 -30.61 -6.06
C ALA A 282 -37.21 -31.28 -7.32
N TYR A 283 -37.04 -30.70 -8.52
CA TYR A 283 -37.46 -31.33 -9.78
C TYR A 283 -36.63 -32.59 -10.08
N LEU A 284 -35.32 -32.48 -9.95
CA LEU A 284 -34.40 -33.60 -10.17
C LEU A 284 -34.65 -34.75 -9.19
N ALA A 285 -34.94 -34.44 -7.92
CA ALA A 285 -35.32 -35.43 -6.93
C ALA A 285 -36.56 -36.23 -7.38
N LYS A 286 -37.60 -35.57 -7.90
CA LYS A 286 -38.79 -36.26 -8.43
C LYS A 286 -38.45 -37.21 -9.57
N GLU A 287 -37.58 -36.81 -10.49
CA GLU A 287 -37.15 -37.68 -11.61
C GLU A 287 -36.35 -38.89 -11.11
N LEU A 288 -35.43 -38.67 -10.17
CA LEU A 288 -34.59 -39.73 -9.63
C LEU A 288 -35.38 -40.73 -8.79
N LEU A 289 -36.40 -40.29 -8.04
CA LEU A 289 -37.26 -41.18 -7.27
C LEU A 289 -38.01 -42.21 -8.14
N LEU A 290 -38.24 -41.91 -9.43
CA LEU A 290 -38.81 -42.89 -10.37
C LEU A 290 -37.84 -44.04 -10.69
N LYS A 291 -36.54 -43.85 -10.44
CA LYS A 291 -35.46 -44.82 -10.67
C LYS A 291 -35.04 -45.54 -9.38
N LYS A 292 -35.78 -45.35 -8.27
CA LYS A 292 -35.45 -45.98 -6.97
C LYS A 292 -35.64 -47.50 -7.03
N GLU A 293 -34.80 -48.22 -6.30
CA GLU A 293 -34.85 -49.67 -6.17
C GLU A 293 -35.05 -50.01 -4.70
N GLU A 294 -36.28 -50.40 -4.34
CA GLU A 294 -36.71 -50.55 -2.95
C GLU A 294 -36.45 -49.28 -2.12
N ASP A 295 -35.47 -49.38 -1.22
CA ASP A 295 -35.00 -48.38 -0.26
C ASP A 295 -33.69 -47.70 -0.69
N PHE A 296 -33.20 -48.01 -1.90
CA PHE A 296 -31.93 -47.57 -2.42
C PHE A 296 -32.10 -46.68 -3.66
N LEU A 297 -31.21 -45.71 -3.81
CA LEU A 297 -31.16 -44.87 -5.00
C LEU A 297 -29.70 -44.66 -5.45
N PHE A 298 -29.46 -44.98 -6.71
CA PHE A 298 -28.14 -44.90 -7.34
C PHE A 298 -28.20 -43.97 -8.54
N HIS A 299 -27.25 -43.05 -8.65
CA HIS A 299 -27.17 -42.18 -9.82
C HIS A 299 -25.75 -41.63 -10.02
N VAL A 300 -25.35 -41.45 -11.27
CA VAL A 300 -24.09 -40.82 -11.65
C VAL A 300 -24.42 -39.53 -12.39
N PHE A 301 -23.95 -38.40 -11.86
CA PHE A 301 -24.11 -37.08 -12.44
C PHE A 301 -22.89 -36.71 -13.29
N GLU A 302 -23.16 -36.20 -14.48
CA GLU A 302 -22.11 -35.74 -15.41
C GLU A 302 -21.72 -34.28 -15.21
N ASP A 303 -22.63 -33.47 -14.68
CA ASP A 303 -22.56 -32.01 -14.67
C ASP A 303 -22.57 -31.40 -13.26
N LYS A 304 -22.55 -32.22 -12.20
CA LYS A 304 -22.63 -31.76 -10.81
C LYS A 304 -21.37 -32.05 -10.03
N THR A 305 -20.97 -31.09 -9.19
CA THR A 305 -19.86 -31.24 -8.23
C THR A 305 -20.23 -32.17 -7.07
N LEU A 306 -19.24 -32.65 -6.30
CA LEU A 306 -19.49 -33.50 -5.13
C LEU A 306 -20.39 -32.81 -4.08
N ASN A 307 -20.21 -31.50 -3.87
CA ASN A 307 -21.02 -30.75 -2.91
C ASN A 307 -22.48 -30.66 -3.37
N GLU A 308 -22.72 -30.38 -4.65
CA GLU A 308 -24.08 -30.29 -5.19
C GLU A 308 -24.82 -31.64 -5.12
N ILE A 309 -24.16 -32.76 -5.45
CA ILE A 309 -24.79 -34.08 -5.33
C ILE A 309 -24.99 -34.48 -3.86
N LYS A 310 -24.13 -34.03 -2.95
CA LYS A 310 -24.27 -34.29 -1.51
C LYS A 310 -25.48 -33.57 -0.94
N ASP A 311 -25.67 -32.30 -1.27
CA ASP A 311 -26.81 -31.51 -0.78
C ASP A 311 -28.12 -32.13 -1.27
N LEU A 312 -28.18 -32.53 -2.55
CA LEU A 312 -29.31 -33.28 -3.11
C LEU A 312 -29.53 -34.62 -2.40
N ALA A 313 -28.47 -35.40 -2.16
CA ALA A 313 -28.55 -36.68 -1.47
C ALA A 313 -29.06 -36.54 -0.02
N ILE A 314 -28.61 -35.52 0.72
CA ILE A 314 -29.07 -35.26 2.09
C ILE A 314 -30.57 -34.92 2.10
N MET A 315 -30.99 -34.02 1.21
CA MET A 315 -32.40 -33.64 1.06
C MET A 315 -33.26 -34.88 0.79
N MET A 316 -32.92 -35.65 -0.26
CA MET A 316 -33.69 -36.82 -0.67
C MET A 316 -33.68 -37.95 0.38
N ALA A 317 -32.56 -38.19 1.05
CA ALA A 317 -32.45 -39.22 2.08
C ALA A 317 -33.34 -38.90 3.29
N ASN A 318 -33.43 -37.63 3.68
CA ASN A 318 -34.29 -37.18 4.77
C ASN A 318 -35.77 -37.26 4.40
N ASP A 319 -36.15 -36.77 3.22
CA ASP A 319 -37.55 -36.67 2.80
C ASP A 319 -38.19 -38.02 2.46
N HIS A 320 -37.40 -38.97 1.95
CA HIS A 320 -37.91 -40.25 1.43
C HIS A 320 -37.38 -41.49 2.15
N ASN A 321 -36.57 -41.32 3.20
CA ASN A 321 -36.05 -42.43 4.00
C ASN A 321 -35.23 -43.44 3.18
N LEU A 322 -34.40 -42.96 2.26
CA LEU A 322 -33.60 -43.77 1.34
C LEU A 322 -32.13 -43.88 1.76
N PHE A 323 -31.47 -44.97 1.35
CA PHE A 323 -30.02 -45.01 1.23
C PHE A 323 -29.63 -44.54 -0.18
N ILE A 324 -28.88 -43.45 -0.27
CA ILE A 324 -28.52 -42.82 -1.53
C ILE A 324 -27.03 -42.98 -1.76
N LEU A 325 -26.67 -43.48 -2.94
CA LEU A 325 -25.30 -43.52 -3.42
C LEU A 325 -25.22 -42.80 -4.76
N PHE A 326 -24.71 -41.56 -4.72
CA PHE A 326 -24.52 -40.74 -5.90
C PHE A 326 -23.04 -40.61 -6.25
N ALA A 327 -22.73 -40.47 -7.53
CA ALA A 327 -21.41 -40.13 -8.02
C ALA A 327 -21.42 -38.91 -8.92
N SER A 328 -20.29 -38.20 -8.95
CA SER A 328 -19.97 -37.14 -9.90
C SER A 328 -18.85 -37.64 -10.80
N SER A 329 -19.12 -37.80 -12.10
CA SER A 329 -18.07 -38.13 -13.08
C SER A 329 -17.19 -36.91 -13.40
N LEU A 330 -17.66 -35.70 -13.12
CA LEU A 330 -16.87 -34.47 -13.22
C LEU A 330 -15.66 -34.48 -12.27
N GLU A 331 -15.84 -35.04 -11.07
CA GLU A 331 -14.79 -35.06 -10.03
C GLU A 331 -14.22 -36.46 -9.75
N ASN A 332 -14.77 -37.52 -10.33
CA ASN A 332 -14.50 -38.92 -9.96
C ASN A 332 -14.69 -39.14 -8.45
N LYS A 333 -15.81 -38.66 -7.91
CA LYS A 333 -16.14 -38.77 -6.49
C LYS A 333 -17.54 -39.31 -6.29
N ALA A 334 -17.75 -39.98 -5.17
CA ALA A 334 -19.06 -40.49 -4.77
C ALA A 334 -19.41 -40.06 -3.35
N VAL A 335 -20.71 -40.04 -3.06
CA VAL A 335 -21.26 -39.78 -1.73
C VAL A 335 -22.34 -40.82 -1.43
N ALA A 336 -22.22 -41.41 -0.24
CA ALA A 336 -23.25 -42.26 0.35
C ALA A 336 -23.93 -41.48 1.49
N VAL A 337 -25.27 -41.43 1.49
CA VAL A 337 -26.05 -40.74 2.52
C VAL A 337 -27.31 -41.53 2.87
N HIS A 338 -27.64 -41.61 4.16
CA HIS A 338 -28.97 -41.98 4.63
C HIS A 338 -29.35 -41.17 5.89
N ASN A 339 -30.63 -41.15 6.27
CA ASN A 339 -31.12 -40.34 7.40
C ASN A 339 -30.93 -40.99 8.79
N GLY A 340 -30.36 -42.20 8.87
CA GLY A 340 -30.13 -42.94 10.11
C GLY A 340 -31.12 -44.08 10.38
N THR A 341 -32.08 -44.35 9.50
CA THR A 341 -33.05 -45.46 9.66
C THR A 341 -32.59 -46.77 9.03
N LYS A 342 -31.48 -46.74 8.27
CA LYS A 342 -30.92 -47.90 7.57
C LYS A 342 -29.88 -48.58 8.46
N ASN A 343 -29.84 -49.90 8.43
CA ASN A 343 -28.86 -50.71 9.17
C ASN A 343 -27.47 -50.75 8.51
N VAL A 344 -27.29 -50.02 7.40
CA VAL A 344 -26.02 -49.93 6.67
C VAL A 344 -25.29 -48.65 7.08
N SER A 345 -24.09 -48.79 7.63
CA SER A 345 -23.20 -47.65 7.92
C SER A 345 -22.50 -47.20 6.62
N CYS A 346 -22.72 -45.97 6.18
CA CYS A 346 -22.08 -45.41 4.98
C CYS A 346 -20.55 -45.47 5.06
N GLY A 347 -19.97 -45.07 6.19
CA GLY A 347 -18.52 -45.05 6.40
C GLY A 347 -17.90 -46.43 6.34
N LYS A 348 -18.51 -47.43 7.00
CA LYS A 348 -18.04 -48.82 6.98
C LYS A 348 -18.21 -49.44 5.59
N PHE A 349 -19.39 -49.24 4.98
CA PHE A 349 -19.68 -49.72 3.64
C PHE A 349 -18.65 -49.21 2.63
N LEU A 350 -18.38 -47.89 2.58
CA LEU A 350 -17.34 -47.38 1.67
C LEU A 350 -15.98 -48.01 1.99
N LYS A 351 -15.57 -48.08 3.25
CA LYS A 351 -14.24 -48.59 3.63
C LYS A 351 -14.01 -50.04 3.22
N GLU A 352 -15.04 -50.89 3.29
CA GLU A 352 -14.97 -52.30 2.91
C GLU A 352 -14.84 -52.50 1.40
N HIS A 353 -15.47 -51.64 0.59
CA HIS A 353 -15.59 -51.85 -0.86
C HIS A 353 -14.61 -51.00 -1.69
N LEU A 354 -14.12 -49.88 -1.17
CA LEU A 354 -13.26 -48.94 -1.92
C LEU A 354 -11.93 -49.56 -2.37
N GLY A 355 -11.37 -50.50 -1.59
CA GLY A 355 -10.07 -51.12 -1.88
C GLY A 355 -10.02 -51.85 -3.23
N SER A 356 -11.16 -52.40 -3.67
CA SER A 356 -11.28 -53.11 -4.95
C SER A 356 -11.32 -52.20 -6.18
N PHE A 357 -11.47 -50.88 -5.98
CA PHE A 357 -11.64 -49.88 -7.05
C PHE A 357 -10.63 -48.73 -6.94
N ASN A 358 -9.49 -48.96 -6.27
CA ASN A 358 -8.46 -47.94 -6.02
C ASN A 358 -8.99 -46.67 -5.32
N GLY A 359 -10.15 -46.77 -4.69
CA GLY A 359 -10.86 -45.63 -4.11
C GLY A 359 -10.31 -45.28 -2.73
N ARG A 360 -10.42 -44.01 -2.36
CA ARG A 360 -10.14 -43.53 -1.00
C ARG A 360 -11.29 -42.70 -0.50
N GLY A 361 -11.62 -42.87 0.77
CA GLY A 361 -12.81 -42.24 1.33
C GLY A 361 -13.01 -42.57 2.79
N GLY A 362 -14.06 -41.98 3.33
CA GLY A 362 -14.44 -42.14 4.72
C GLY A 362 -15.66 -41.30 5.07
N GLY A 363 -16.17 -41.51 6.27
CA GLY A 363 -17.33 -40.79 6.75
C GLY A 363 -17.89 -41.36 8.04
N SER A 364 -19.03 -40.83 8.44
CA SER A 364 -19.81 -41.32 9.57
C SER A 364 -20.72 -42.46 9.14
N ASP A 365 -21.49 -42.97 10.10
CA ASP A 365 -22.54 -43.96 9.79
C ASP A 365 -23.57 -43.41 8.81
N LYS A 366 -23.93 -42.12 8.89
CA LYS A 366 -25.00 -41.52 8.09
C LYS A 366 -24.55 -40.90 6.77
N SER A 367 -23.27 -40.54 6.64
CA SER A 367 -22.76 -39.88 5.45
C SER A 367 -21.29 -40.16 5.25
N ALA A 368 -20.93 -40.58 4.04
CA ALA A 368 -19.55 -40.84 3.67
C ALA A 368 -19.24 -40.44 2.23
N GLN A 369 -17.98 -40.15 1.96
CA GLN A 369 -17.51 -39.72 0.64
C GLN A 369 -16.35 -40.57 0.17
N ALA A 370 -16.25 -40.74 -1.14
CA ALA A 370 -15.19 -41.44 -1.82
C ALA A 370 -14.65 -40.62 -2.99
N SER A 371 -13.39 -40.86 -3.31
CA SER A 371 -12.68 -40.33 -4.48
C SER A 371 -11.97 -41.46 -5.19
N PHE A 372 -11.93 -41.38 -6.51
CA PHE A 372 -11.38 -42.40 -7.38
C PHE A 372 -10.35 -41.78 -8.35
N PRO A 373 -9.32 -42.52 -8.74
CA PRO A 373 -8.33 -42.04 -9.71
C PRO A 373 -8.93 -41.80 -11.10
N THR A 374 -9.90 -42.62 -11.51
CA THR A 374 -10.48 -42.57 -12.85
C THR A 374 -12.01 -42.61 -12.83
N LEU A 375 -12.61 -42.22 -13.96
CA LEU A 375 -14.05 -42.36 -14.20
C LEU A 375 -14.45 -43.83 -14.21
N GLU A 376 -13.65 -44.69 -14.82
CA GLU A 376 -13.90 -46.13 -14.88
C GLU A 376 -13.95 -46.75 -13.48
N ASP A 377 -13.01 -46.40 -12.59
CA ASP A 377 -13.03 -46.82 -11.19
C ASP A 377 -14.32 -46.36 -10.48
N THR A 378 -14.76 -45.12 -10.75
CA THR A 378 -15.99 -44.55 -10.16
C THR A 378 -17.23 -45.33 -10.61
N LEU A 379 -17.37 -45.58 -11.91
CA LEU A 379 -18.52 -46.30 -12.47
C LEU A 379 -18.56 -47.75 -11.98
N ASN A 380 -17.41 -48.44 -12.01
CA ASN A 380 -17.27 -49.81 -11.52
C ASN A 380 -17.63 -49.92 -10.04
N PHE A 381 -17.22 -48.94 -9.22
CA PHE A 381 -17.57 -48.89 -7.80
C PHE A 381 -19.09 -48.75 -7.59
N ILE A 382 -19.76 -47.86 -8.32
CA ILE A 382 -21.21 -47.65 -8.21
C ILE A 382 -21.98 -48.92 -8.60
N ASP A 383 -21.61 -49.56 -9.70
CA ASP A 383 -22.27 -50.77 -10.18
C ASP A 383 -22.05 -51.99 -9.26
N ALA A 384 -20.86 -52.13 -8.69
CA ALA A 384 -20.58 -53.15 -7.69
C ALA A 384 -21.37 -52.90 -6.39
N SER A 385 -21.35 -51.67 -5.90
CA SER A 385 -22.07 -51.25 -4.68
C SER A 385 -23.57 -51.46 -4.81
N ARG A 386 -24.15 -51.14 -5.97
CA ARG A 386 -25.58 -51.38 -6.26
C ARG A 386 -25.94 -52.86 -6.17
N ARG A 387 -25.15 -53.74 -6.79
CA ARG A 387 -25.39 -55.21 -6.74
C ARG A 387 -25.30 -55.77 -5.32
N GLU A 388 -24.37 -55.26 -4.53
CA GLU A 388 -24.14 -55.74 -3.16
C GLU A 388 -25.24 -55.30 -2.20
N LEU A 389 -25.61 -54.01 -2.24
CA LEU A 389 -26.66 -53.46 -1.39
C LEU A 389 -28.03 -54.09 -1.66
N LEU A 390 -28.32 -54.45 -2.91
CA LEU A 390 -29.57 -55.15 -3.26
C LEU A 390 -29.58 -56.63 -2.88
N LYS A 391 -28.42 -57.31 -2.85
CA LYS A 391 -28.33 -58.72 -2.41
C LYS A 391 -28.66 -58.88 -0.93
N ASN A 392 -28.18 -57.96 -0.09
CA ASN A 392 -28.41 -57.97 1.35
C ASN A 392 -29.88 -57.70 1.77
N ILE A 393 -30.81 -57.52 0.82
CA ILE A 393 -32.26 -57.44 1.06
C ILE A 393 -32.93 -58.83 0.95
N LEU A 394 -32.31 -59.75 0.21
CA LEU A 394 -32.86 -61.08 -0.10
C LEU A 394 -32.41 -62.19 0.88
N ASP A 395 -31.44 -61.88 1.74
CA ASP A 395 -30.98 -62.71 2.87
C ASP A 395 -31.47 -62.09 4.19
#